data_AF-A5A1J2-F1
#
_entry.id   AF-A5A1J2-F1
#
_cell.length_a   1.000
_cell.length_b   1.000
_cell.length_c   1.000
_cell.angle_alpha   90.00
_cell.angle_beta   90.00
_cell.angle_gamma   90.00
#
_symmetry.space_group_name_H-M   'P 1'
#
loop_
_entity.id
_entity.type
_entity.pdbx_description
1 polymer ?
#
loop_
_entity_poly.entity_id
_entity_poly.type
_entity_poly.pdbx_seq_one_letter_code
_entity_poly.pdbx_strand_id
1 'polypeptide(L)'
;EHGYLELCIPPTAGGEFAMPHNYLHIWPRGQFMMIALPNQDRTWTVTLFMPFKQFHSITDQGLLLDFFRQHFPDAIELIGRERLVKDFFKTKAQPLVMIKCRPYHIGAKALIIGDAAHAMVPFYGQGMNAGFEDCSVLTELFNQYGTDLTRILPEFSEKR
;
A
#
# COMPACT_ATOMS: atom_id res chain seq x y z
N GLU A 1 -2.72 15.56 5.25
CA GLU A 1 -3.12 14.41 4.41
C GLU A 1 -1.94 13.95 3.57
N HIS A 2 -1.65 12.66 3.62
CA HIS A 2 -0.61 12.01 2.82
C HIS A 2 -1.25 11.33 1.62
N GLY A 3 -0.54 11.35 0.51
CA GLY A 3 -0.83 10.52 -0.65
C GLY A 3 0.31 9.53 -0.89
N TYR A 4 0.08 8.62 -1.83
CA TYR A 4 1.11 7.73 -2.34
C TYR A 4 1.22 7.81 -3.86
N LEU A 5 2.42 7.53 -4.38
CA LEU A 5 2.68 7.39 -5.81
C LEU A 5 3.62 6.20 -6.04
N GLU A 6 3.38 5.46 -7.12
CA GLU A 6 4.20 4.31 -7.49
C GLU A 6 5.27 4.69 -8.52
N LEU A 7 6.49 4.20 -8.28
CA LEU A 7 7.67 4.30 -9.13
C LEU A 7 8.22 2.89 -9.37
N CYS A 8 9.16 2.76 -10.31
CA CYS A 8 9.73 1.48 -10.68
C CYS A 8 11.25 1.54 -10.71
N ILE A 9 11.93 0.65 -9.98
CA ILE A 9 13.36 0.40 -10.18
C ILE A 9 13.48 -0.76 -11.19
N PRO A 10 14.09 -0.53 -12.37
CA PRO A 10 14.29 -1.59 -13.34
C PRO A 10 15.38 -2.58 -12.89
N PRO A 11 15.49 -3.75 -13.54
CA PRO A 11 16.66 -4.60 -13.40
C PRO A 11 17.92 -3.85 -13.84
N THR A 12 19.07 -4.31 -13.36
CA THR A 12 20.37 -3.84 -13.84
C THR A 12 20.55 -4.14 -15.34
N ALA A 13 21.56 -3.55 -15.99
CA ALA A 13 21.88 -3.84 -17.39
C ALA A 13 22.17 -5.34 -17.65
N GLY A 14 22.65 -6.07 -16.64
CA GLY A 14 22.83 -7.53 -16.69
C GLY A 14 21.56 -8.34 -16.45
N GLY A 15 20.41 -7.68 -16.26
CA GLY A 15 19.14 -8.33 -15.97
C GLY A 15 18.99 -8.81 -14.52
N GLU A 16 19.90 -8.45 -13.61
CA GLU A 16 19.85 -8.83 -12.19
C GLU A 16 19.11 -7.79 -11.33
N PHE A 17 18.71 -8.15 -10.11
CA PHE A 17 18.14 -7.20 -9.15
C PHE A 17 19.12 -6.07 -8.84
N ALA A 18 18.62 -4.82 -8.81
CA ALA A 18 19.44 -3.64 -8.50
C ALA A 18 19.86 -3.53 -7.02
N MET A 19 19.22 -4.29 -6.14
CA MET A 19 19.43 -4.30 -4.68
C MET A 19 19.25 -5.73 -4.12
N PRO A 20 19.68 -6.04 -2.89
CA PRO A 20 19.39 -7.33 -2.25
C PRO A 20 17.89 -7.66 -2.23
N HIS A 21 17.48 -8.72 -2.94
CA HIS A 21 16.07 -9.00 -3.26
C HIS A 21 15.24 -9.69 -2.15
N ASN A 22 15.86 -10.13 -1.07
CA ASN A 22 15.16 -10.78 0.05
C ASN A 22 14.88 -9.82 1.22
N TYR A 23 14.75 -8.52 0.92
CA TYR A 23 14.56 -7.46 1.91
C TYR A 23 13.44 -6.51 1.48
N LEU A 24 12.71 -5.99 2.46
CA LEU A 24 11.89 -4.80 2.30
C LEU A 24 12.81 -3.58 2.46
N HIS A 25 13.03 -2.82 1.38
CA HIS A 25 13.86 -1.62 1.43
C HIS A 25 13.01 -0.41 1.84
N ILE A 26 13.52 0.40 2.76
CA ILE A 26 12.82 1.56 3.31
C ILE A 26 13.77 2.75 3.35
N TRP A 27 13.33 3.89 2.82
CA TRP A 27 14.00 5.19 2.95
C TRP A 27 13.16 6.11 3.84
N PRO A 28 13.41 6.14 5.16
CA PRO A 28 12.64 6.95 6.09
C PRO A 28 13.15 8.41 6.11
N ARG A 29 12.25 9.40 5.99
CA ARG A 29 12.58 10.85 6.09
C ARG A 29 11.64 11.61 7.03
N GLY A 30 11.03 10.92 7.98
CA GLY A 30 10.10 11.49 8.95
C GLY A 30 8.75 11.79 8.31
N GLN A 31 8.61 12.95 7.67
CA GLN A 31 7.32 13.39 7.10
C GLN A 31 6.94 12.67 5.80
N PHE A 32 7.90 12.02 5.15
CA PHE A 32 7.70 11.22 3.94
C PHE A 32 8.66 10.04 3.96
N MET A 33 8.35 9.03 3.17
CA MET A 33 9.12 7.79 3.10
C MET A 33 8.93 7.10 1.76
N MET A 34 9.90 6.28 1.38
CA MET A 34 9.80 5.41 0.22
C MET A 34 9.99 3.96 0.67
N ILE A 35 9.21 3.04 0.12
CA ILE A 35 9.40 1.59 0.29
C ILE A 35 9.56 0.93 -1.07
N ALA A 36 10.34 -0.15 -1.14
CA ALA A 36 10.47 -0.94 -2.37
C ALA A 36 10.25 -2.43 -2.09
N LEU A 37 9.37 -3.06 -2.86
CA LEU A 37 9.12 -4.49 -2.84
C LEU A 37 9.64 -5.13 -4.13
N PRO A 38 10.31 -6.30 -4.03
CA PRO A 38 10.88 -6.98 -5.19
C PRO A 38 9.80 -7.70 -5.99
N ASN A 39 9.91 -7.67 -7.31
CA ASN A 39 9.07 -8.43 -8.22
C ASN A 39 9.84 -9.64 -8.81
N GLN A 40 9.10 -10.64 -9.30
CA GLN A 40 9.70 -11.85 -9.90
C GLN A 40 10.49 -11.56 -11.19
N ASP A 41 10.12 -10.51 -11.92
CA ASP A 41 10.82 -10.02 -13.12
C ASP A 41 12.07 -9.19 -12.80
N ARG A 42 12.49 -9.17 -11.53
CA ARG A 42 13.67 -8.48 -11.00
C ARG A 42 13.57 -6.96 -11.00
N THR A 43 12.38 -6.41 -11.27
CA THR A 43 12.05 -5.01 -10.99
C THR A 43 11.72 -4.82 -9.51
N TRP A 44 11.61 -3.57 -9.07
CA TRP A 44 11.01 -3.23 -7.80
C TRP A 44 9.84 -2.27 -7.98
N THR A 45 8.74 -2.56 -7.30
CA THR A 45 7.64 -1.61 -7.12
C THR A 45 7.99 -0.72 -5.94
N VAL A 46 8.09 0.58 -6.21
CA VAL A 46 8.49 1.58 -5.23
C VAL A 46 7.30 2.46 -4.89
N THR A 47 6.94 2.57 -3.61
CA THR A 47 5.85 3.45 -3.18
C THR A 47 6.40 4.63 -2.39
N LEU A 48 6.21 5.84 -2.93
CA LEU A 48 6.54 7.11 -2.26
C LEU A 48 5.32 7.62 -1.49
N PHE A 49 5.45 7.72 -0.17
CA PHE A 49 4.44 8.31 0.72
C PHE A 49 4.86 9.71 1.13
N MET A 50 4.01 10.70 0.88
CA MET A 50 4.36 12.10 1.10
C MET A 50 3.11 12.98 1.25
N PRO A 51 3.16 14.10 2.00
CA PRO A 51 2.03 15.03 2.08
C PRO A 51 1.62 15.56 0.70
N PHE A 52 0.32 15.69 0.44
CA PHE A 52 -0.17 16.24 -0.84
C PHE A 52 0.41 17.62 -1.17
N LYS A 53 0.62 18.48 -0.17
CA LYS A 53 1.26 19.80 -0.38
C LYS A 53 2.62 19.68 -1.05
N GLN A 54 3.38 18.64 -0.71
CA GLN A 54 4.72 18.44 -1.23
C GLN A 54 4.67 17.86 -2.64
N PHE A 55 3.72 16.94 -2.93
CA PHE A 55 3.44 16.52 -4.30
C PHE A 55 3.08 17.72 -5.19
N HIS A 56 2.19 18.60 -4.70
CA HIS A 56 1.77 19.79 -5.44
C HIS A 56 2.89 20.83 -5.61
N SER A 57 3.89 20.85 -4.74
CA SER A 57 5.05 21.75 -4.88
C SER A 57 6.04 21.31 -5.96
N ILE A 58 5.99 20.05 -6.41
CA ILE A 58 6.86 19.51 -7.45
C ILE A 58 6.12 19.64 -8.80
N THR A 59 6.33 20.78 -9.47
CA THR A 59 5.60 21.13 -10.71
C THR A 59 6.35 20.80 -11.99
N ASP A 60 7.66 20.52 -11.90
CA ASP A 60 8.51 20.25 -13.04
C ASP A 60 9.66 19.29 -12.70
N GLN A 61 10.36 18.85 -13.75
CA GLN A 61 11.48 17.92 -13.66
C GLN A 61 12.64 18.44 -12.81
N GLY A 62 12.94 19.74 -12.83
CA GLY A 62 14.02 20.33 -12.05
C GLY A 62 13.74 20.17 -10.56
N LEU A 63 12.56 20.61 -10.12
CA LEU A 63 12.11 20.50 -8.73
C LEU A 63 12.04 19.04 -8.26
N LEU A 64 11.57 18.13 -9.11
CA LEU A 64 11.53 16.70 -8.80
C LEU A 64 12.93 16.16 -8.52
N LEU A 65 13.89 16.47 -9.40
CA LEU A 65 15.25 15.98 -9.26
C LEU A 65 15.99 16.62 -8.08
N ASP A 66 15.74 17.89 -7.79
CA ASP A 66 16.30 18.55 -6.62
C ASP A 66 15.77 17.92 -5.33
N PHE A 67 14.46 17.65 -5.28
CA PHE A 67 13.83 16.94 -4.16
C PHE A 67 14.45 15.55 -3.95
N PHE A 68 14.60 14.75 -5.02
CA PHE A 68 15.24 13.43 -4.93
C PHE A 68 16.73 13.52 -4.59
N ARG A 69 17.49 14.49 -5.11
CA ARG A 69 18.91 14.65 -4.72
C ARG A 69 19.06 14.98 -3.25
N GLN A 70 18.17 15.82 -2.72
CA GLN A 70 18.20 16.22 -1.32
C GLN A 70 17.80 15.08 -0.38
N HIS A 71 16.79 14.29 -0.75
CA HIS A 71 16.17 13.34 0.18
C HIS A 71 16.42 11.87 -0.16
N PHE A 72 16.56 11.49 -1.43
CA PHE A 72 16.71 10.11 -1.90
C PHE A 72 17.79 10.01 -2.98
N PRO A 73 19.05 10.41 -2.69
CA PRO A 73 20.07 10.59 -3.72
C PRO A 73 20.41 9.29 -4.46
N ASP A 74 20.43 8.17 -3.75
CA ASP A 74 20.68 6.83 -4.28
C ASP A 74 19.53 6.32 -5.17
N ALA A 75 18.30 6.74 -4.89
CA ALA A 75 17.13 6.34 -5.67
C ALA A 75 17.16 6.86 -7.11
N ILE A 76 17.83 7.99 -7.38
CA ILE A 76 17.96 8.53 -8.74
C ILE A 76 18.72 7.55 -9.64
N GLU A 77 19.82 7.00 -9.14
CA GLU A 77 20.65 6.04 -9.88
C GLU A 77 19.94 4.69 -10.01
N LEU A 78 19.21 4.26 -8.97
CA LEU A 78 18.44 3.01 -9.01
C LEU A 78 17.28 3.07 -10.02
N ILE A 79 16.48 4.14 -10.00
CA ILE A 79 15.29 4.28 -10.85
C ILE A 79 15.68 4.67 -12.28
N GLY A 80 16.73 5.48 -12.42
CA GLY A 80 17.10 6.16 -13.65
C GLY A 80 16.37 7.49 -13.80
N ARG A 81 17.12 8.56 -14.07
CA ARG A 81 16.63 9.96 -14.13
C ARG A 81 15.41 10.14 -15.04
N GLU A 82 15.47 9.62 -16.26
CA GLU A 82 14.38 9.78 -17.24
C GLU A 82 13.12 9.03 -16.82
N ARG A 83 13.30 7.82 -16.30
CA ARG A 83 12.20 6.99 -15.80
C ARG A 83 11.54 7.62 -14.58
N LEU A 84 12.32 8.14 -13.63
CA LEU A 84 11.81 8.83 -12.46
C LEU A 84 10.86 9.97 -12.85
N VAL A 85 11.30 10.81 -13.79
CA VAL A 85 10.50 11.95 -14.29
C VAL A 85 9.26 11.46 -15.00
N LYS A 86 9.40 10.47 -15.89
CA LYS A 86 8.29 9.89 -16.62
C LYS A 86 7.23 9.31 -15.67
N ASP A 87 7.64 8.45 -14.75
CA ASP A 87 6.73 7.71 -13.88
C ASP A 87 6.06 8.65 -12.85
N PHE A 88 6.81 9.61 -12.28
CA PHE A 88 6.27 10.59 -11.35
C PHE A 88 5.19 11.49 -11.97
N PHE A 89 5.39 11.98 -13.19
CA PHE A 89 4.41 12.86 -13.85
C PHE A 89 3.33 12.13 -14.64
N LYS A 90 3.45 10.80 -14.83
CA LYS A 90 2.45 9.98 -15.52
C LYS A 90 1.13 9.89 -14.75
N THR A 91 1.19 9.84 -13.42
CA THR A 91 0.01 9.68 -12.55
C THR A 91 0.01 10.67 -11.41
N LYS A 92 -1.16 11.01 -10.89
CA LYS A 92 -1.29 11.85 -9.70
C LYS A 92 -1.15 10.99 -8.44
N ALA A 93 -0.63 11.58 -7.38
CA ALA A 93 -0.63 10.95 -6.06
C ALA A 93 -2.05 10.56 -5.64
N GLN A 94 -2.19 9.36 -5.09
CA GLN A 94 -3.47 8.78 -4.66
C GLN A 94 -3.68 8.99 -3.16
N PRO A 95 -4.93 9.22 -2.71
CA PRO A 95 -5.21 9.42 -1.29
C PRO A 95 -5.10 8.12 -0.50
N LEU A 96 -4.77 8.26 0.77
CA LEU A 96 -4.88 7.19 1.76
C LEU A 96 -6.07 7.47 2.67
N VAL A 97 -6.91 6.45 2.90
CA VAL A 97 -8.12 6.57 3.71
C VAL A 97 -8.07 5.57 4.85
N MET A 98 -8.58 5.97 6.01
CA MET A 98 -8.82 5.09 7.14
C MET A 98 -10.31 5.14 7.48
N ILE A 99 -10.99 4.00 7.41
CA ILE A 99 -12.40 3.85 7.71
C ILE A 99 -12.55 2.82 8.82
N LYS A 100 -13.34 3.19 9.83
CA LYS A 100 -13.79 2.26 10.88
C LYS A 100 -15.31 2.32 10.94
N CYS A 101 -15.95 1.17 10.96
CA CYS A 101 -17.37 1.05 11.21
C CYS A 101 -17.63 -0.12 12.18
N ARG A 102 -18.79 -0.10 12.83
CA ARG A 102 -19.31 -1.20 13.65
C ARG A 102 -20.81 -0.98 13.82
N PRO A 103 -21.65 -2.04 13.79
CA PRO A 103 -21.33 -3.43 13.46
C PRO A 103 -21.01 -3.63 11.97
N TYR A 104 -20.46 -4.81 11.63
CA TYR A 104 -20.18 -5.19 10.24
C TYR A 104 -21.35 -5.89 9.55
N HIS A 105 -22.46 -6.12 10.24
CA HIS A 105 -23.63 -6.82 9.70
C HIS A 105 -24.92 -6.02 9.86
N ILE A 106 -25.92 -6.38 9.07
CA ILE A 106 -27.31 -5.91 9.22
C ILE A 106 -28.24 -7.12 9.24
N GLY A 107 -28.71 -7.46 10.45
CA GLY A 107 -29.51 -8.66 10.68
C GLY A 107 -28.84 -9.92 10.11
N ALA A 108 -29.63 -10.86 9.61
CA ALA A 108 -29.13 -12.05 8.93
C ALA A 108 -29.01 -11.88 7.40
N LYS A 109 -28.85 -10.63 6.91
CA LYS A 109 -29.01 -10.30 5.47
C LYS A 109 -27.72 -9.89 4.78
N ALA A 110 -26.86 -9.14 5.47
CA ALA A 110 -25.66 -8.58 4.87
C ALA A 110 -24.53 -8.53 5.90
N LEU A 111 -23.31 -8.76 5.40
CA LEU A 111 -22.05 -8.64 6.12
C LEU A 111 -21.03 -7.96 5.21
N ILE A 112 -20.25 -7.04 5.76
CA ILE A 112 -19.06 -6.49 5.11
C ILE A 112 -17.80 -7.08 5.76
N ILE A 113 -16.78 -7.32 4.94
CA ILE A 113 -15.46 -7.84 5.34
C ILE A 113 -14.36 -7.13 4.55
N GLY A 114 -13.10 -7.28 4.95
CA GLY A 114 -11.95 -6.64 4.31
C GLY A 114 -12.06 -5.11 4.33
N ASP A 115 -11.54 -4.46 3.28
CA ASP A 115 -11.53 -2.99 3.19
C ASP A 115 -12.91 -2.34 3.24
N ALA A 116 -13.99 -3.06 2.87
CA ALA A 116 -15.35 -2.55 3.02
C ALA A 116 -15.75 -2.35 4.50
N ALA A 117 -15.21 -3.17 5.39
CA ALA A 117 -15.40 -3.09 6.84
C ALA A 117 -14.33 -2.22 7.53
N HIS A 118 -13.07 -2.29 7.08
CA HIS A 118 -11.94 -1.70 7.80
C HIS A 118 -10.79 -1.26 6.88
N ALA A 119 -11.08 -0.36 5.92
CA ALA A 119 -10.01 0.27 5.14
C ALA A 119 -8.96 0.93 6.05
N MET A 120 -7.70 0.54 5.88
CA MET A 120 -6.59 0.98 6.71
C MET A 120 -5.44 1.52 5.88
N VAL A 121 -4.66 2.42 6.49
CA VAL A 121 -3.44 2.95 5.86
C VAL A 121 -2.40 1.84 5.71
N PRO A 122 -1.64 1.79 4.60
CA PRO A 122 -0.83 0.63 4.22
C PRO A 122 0.51 0.52 4.97
N PHE A 123 0.74 1.30 6.04
CA PHE A 123 2.04 1.39 6.71
C PHE A 123 2.48 0.10 7.41
N TYR A 124 1.55 -0.81 7.70
CA TYR A 124 1.85 -2.12 8.29
C TYR A 124 1.76 -3.30 7.30
N GLY A 125 1.33 -3.06 6.06
CA GLY A 125 1.12 -4.15 5.08
C GLY A 125 0.09 -5.19 5.53
N GLN A 126 -0.86 -4.83 6.40
CA GLN A 126 -1.81 -5.76 7.02
C GLN A 126 -3.21 -5.76 6.41
N GLY A 127 -3.57 -4.84 5.52
CA GLY A 127 -4.95 -4.76 4.98
C GLY A 127 -5.42 -6.08 4.35
N MET A 128 -4.65 -6.61 3.39
CA MET A 128 -4.93 -7.91 2.76
C MET A 128 -4.93 -9.05 3.78
N ASN A 129 -3.95 -9.09 4.70
CA ASN A 129 -3.84 -10.16 5.70
C ASN A 129 -5.03 -10.15 6.67
N ALA A 130 -5.45 -8.98 7.15
CA ALA A 130 -6.62 -8.81 7.99
C ALA A 130 -7.91 -9.20 7.26
N GLY A 131 -8.03 -8.85 5.96
CA GLY A 131 -9.14 -9.29 5.11
C GLY A 131 -9.17 -10.80 4.88
N PHE A 132 -8.01 -11.45 4.76
CA PHE A 132 -7.94 -12.92 4.69
C PHE A 132 -8.29 -13.57 6.03
N GLU A 133 -7.89 -12.97 7.13
CA GLU A 133 -8.26 -13.43 8.47
C GLU A 133 -9.77 -13.31 8.70
N ASP A 134 -10.43 -12.26 8.19
CA ASP A 134 -11.90 -12.17 8.18
C ASP A 134 -12.53 -13.42 7.52
N CYS A 135 -12.03 -13.81 6.35
CA CYS A 135 -12.53 -15.00 5.66
C CYS A 135 -12.33 -16.28 6.48
N SER A 136 -11.19 -16.40 7.19
CA SER A 136 -10.92 -17.55 8.07
C SER A 136 -11.91 -17.61 9.23
N VAL A 137 -12.08 -16.50 9.95
CA VAL A 137 -13.01 -16.40 11.09
C VAL A 137 -14.45 -16.66 10.63
N LEU A 138 -14.85 -16.11 9.49
CA LEU A 138 -16.17 -16.36 8.92
C LEU A 138 -16.37 -17.86 8.59
N THR A 139 -15.37 -18.49 7.99
CA THR A 139 -15.39 -19.93 7.69
C THR A 139 -15.51 -20.79 8.95
N GLU A 140 -14.80 -20.43 10.02
CA GLU A 140 -14.91 -21.10 11.32
C GLU A 140 -16.32 -21.03 11.89
N LEU A 141 -16.97 -19.87 11.81
CA LEU A 141 -18.35 -19.69 12.25
C LEU A 141 -19.35 -20.50 11.42
N PHE A 142 -19.16 -20.58 10.10
CA PHE A 142 -19.97 -21.46 9.23
C PHE A 142 -19.78 -22.94 9.60
N ASN A 143 -18.56 -23.37 9.90
CA ASN A 143 -18.30 -24.75 10.34
C ASN A 143 -18.95 -25.06 11.68
N GLN A 144 -19.00 -24.08 12.59
CA GLN A 144 -19.57 -24.24 13.93
C GLN A 144 -21.10 -24.23 13.94
N TYR A 145 -21.73 -23.35 13.15
CA TYR A 145 -23.18 -23.09 13.21
C TYR A 145 -23.94 -23.51 11.95
N GLY A 146 -23.28 -24.12 10.96
CA GLY A 146 -23.88 -24.49 9.69
C GLY A 146 -24.33 -23.25 8.93
N THR A 147 -25.62 -23.16 8.60
CA THR A 147 -26.19 -22.04 7.83
C THR A 147 -27.03 -21.07 8.67
N ASP A 148 -26.91 -21.11 10.00
CA ASP A 148 -27.63 -20.18 10.89
C ASP A 148 -27.00 -18.78 10.87
N LEU A 149 -27.32 -18.02 9.82
CA LEU A 149 -26.86 -16.63 9.65
C LEU A 149 -27.34 -15.70 10.78
N THR A 150 -28.40 -16.06 11.51
CA THR A 150 -28.88 -15.25 12.65
C THR A 150 -27.91 -15.29 13.84
N ARG A 151 -27.05 -16.32 13.90
CA ARG A 151 -25.96 -16.44 14.87
C ARG A 151 -24.61 -16.02 14.31
N ILE A 152 -24.31 -16.44 13.07
CA ILE A 152 -23.00 -16.23 12.45
C ILE A 152 -22.68 -14.74 12.29
N LEU A 153 -23.58 -13.94 11.71
CA LEU A 153 -23.26 -12.55 11.36
C LEU A 153 -23.07 -11.64 12.60
N PRO A 154 -23.92 -11.73 13.65
CA PRO A 154 -23.67 -11.03 14.89
C PRO A 154 -22.37 -11.45 15.57
N GLU A 155 -22.10 -12.76 15.66
CA GLU A 155 -20.88 -13.25 16.30
C GLU A 155 -19.62 -12.83 15.55
N PHE A 156 -19.66 -12.81 14.21
CA PHE A 156 -18.58 -12.28 13.39
C PHE A 156 -18.27 -10.81 13.74
N SER A 157 -19.30 -9.97 13.83
CA SER A 157 -19.12 -8.54 14.19
C SER A 157 -18.69 -8.32 15.64
N GLU A 158 -18.85 -9.31 16.52
CA GLU A 158 -18.32 -9.24 17.88
C GLU A 158 -16.87 -9.69 17.97
N LYS A 159 -16.47 -10.70 17.18
CA LYS A 159 -15.09 -11.20 17.11
C LYS A 159 -14.14 -10.28 16.35
N ARG A 160 -14.64 -9.52 15.37
CA ARG A 160 -13.89 -8.58 14.53
C ARG A 160 -14.20 -7.14 14.90
#